data_AF-W1YKF4-F1
#
_entry.id   AF-W1YKF4-F1
#
_cell.length_a   1.000
_cell.length_b   1.000
_cell.length_c   1.000
_cell.angle_alpha   90.00
_cell.angle_beta   90.00
_cell.angle_gamma   90.00
#
_symmetry.space_group_name_H-M   'P 1'
#
loop_
_entity.id
_entity.type
_entity.pdbx_description
1 polymer ?
#
loop_
_entity_poly.entity_id
_entity_poly.type
_entity_poly.pdbx_seq_one_letter_code
_entity_poly.pdbx_strand_id
1 'polypeptide(L)' 'LALTEPGAGSDNNSATTTYTRKNGKVYINGQKTFITGAKEYPYMLVLARDPQPKDPKKAFTLWWVDSSKP' A
#
# COMPACT_ATOMS: atom_id res chain seq x y z
N LEU A 1 -9.05 -4.37 2.96
CA LEU A 1 -7.75 -4.88 2.47
C LEU A 1 -7.49 -4.27 1.10
N ALA A 2 -6.43 -3.49 0.96
CA ALA A 2 -6.09 -2.74 -0.25
C ALA A 2 -4.81 -3.29 -0.90
N LEU A 3 -5.00 -4.18 -1.87
CA LEU A 3 -3.94 -4.96 -2.51
C LEU A 3 -3.82 -4.58 -4.00
N THR A 4 -4.92 -4.76 -4.74
CA THR A 4 -5.04 -4.51 -6.18
C THR A 4 -4.80 -3.04 -6.56
N GLU A 5 -4.03 -2.86 -7.64
CA GLU A 5 -3.76 -1.59 -8.31
C GLU A 5 -4.26 -1.66 -9.75
N PRO A 6 -4.48 -0.51 -10.43
CA PRO A 6 -4.87 -0.51 -11.84
C PRO A 6 -3.93 -1.32 -12.75
N GLY A 7 -2.64 -1.37 -12.42
CA GLY A 7 -1.63 -2.15 -13.14
C GLY A 7 -1.19 -3.47 -12.50
N ALA A 8 -1.76 -3.84 -11.34
CA ALA A 8 -1.33 -5.04 -10.59
C ALA A 8 -2.51 -5.69 -9.85
N GLY A 9 -2.99 -6.82 -10.37
CA GLY A 9 -4.09 -7.61 -9.77
C GLY A 9 -3.74 -9.08 -9.61
N SER A 10 -3.63 -9.82 -10.72
CA SER A 10 -3.13 -11.21 -10.69
C SER A 10 -1.64 -11.26 -10.34
N ASP A 11 -0.86 -10.31 -10.88
CA ASP A 11 0.55 -10.12 -10.53
C ASP A 11 0.72 -8.99 -9.49
N ASN A 12 0.58 -9.35 -8.22
CA ASN A 12 0.78 -8.40 -7.11
C ASN A 12 2.25 -8.04 -6.87
N ASN A 13 3.20 -8.78 -7.44
CA ASN A 13 4.62 -8.46 -7.30
C ASN A 13 4.99 -7.21 -8.11
N SER A 14 4.18 -6.86 -9.11
CA SER A 14 4.27 -5.63 -9.91
C SER A 14 3.61 -4.41 -9.26
N ALA A 15 3.12 -4.52 -8.01
CA ALA A 15 2.56 -3.37 -7.30
C ALA A 15 3.57 -2.24 -7.12
N THR A 16 3.11 -1.02 -7.36
CA THR A 16 3.89 0.22 -7.47
C THR A 16 3.60 1.22 -6.36
N THR A 17 2.57 1.00 -5.53
CA THR A 17 2.38 1.80 -4.32
C THR A 17 3.61 1.68 -3.44
N THR A 18 4.25 2.81 -3.10
CA THR A 18 5.48 2.84 -2.31
C THR A 18 5.23 3.41 -0.93
N TYR A 19 6.17 3.16 -0.01
CA TYR A 19 6.22 3.88 1.26
C TYR A 19 7.62 4.47 1.52
N THR A 20 7.68 5.61 2.22
CA THR A 20 8.92 6.18 2.75
C THR A 20 8.77 6.56 4.21
N ARG A 21 9.88 6.50 4.97
CA ARG A 21 9.91 6.91 6.39
C ARG A 21 10.62 8.26 6.50
N LYS A 22 9.98 9.24 7.11
CA LYS A 22 10.55 10.57 7.36
C LYS A 22 9.93 11.19 8.61
N ASN A 23 10.76 11.79 9.47
CA ASN A 23 10.32 12.53 10.67
C ASN A 23 9.35 11.74 11.58
N GLY A 24 9.63 10.45 11.80
CA GLY A 24 8.78 9.58 12.62
C GLY A 24 7.44 9.18 11.99
N LYS A 25 7.19 9.57 10.74
CA LYS A 25 5.99 9.23 9.97
C LYS A 25 6.31 8.33 8.79
N VAL A 26 5.26 7.68 8.28
CA VAL A 26 5.28 6.88 7.06
C VAL A 26 4.43 7.60 6.03
N TYR A 27 4.97 7.79 4.84
CA TYR A 27 4.30 8.39 3.70
C TYR A 27 4.05 7.29 2.68
N ILE A 28 2.79 7.04 2.36
CA ILE A 28 2.39 6.01 1.38
C ILE A 28 1.91 6.74 0.13
N ASN A 29 2.43 6.38 -1.03
CA ASN A 29 2.07 7.01 -2.30
C ASN A 29 1.78 5.96 -3.38
N GLY A 30 0.60 6.04 -3.98
CA GLY A 30 0.14 5.13 -5.01
C GLY A 30 -1.37 5.17 -5.19
N GLN A 31 -1.89 4.26 -6.00
CA GLN A 31 -3.32 4.12 -6.27
C GLN A 31 -3.76 2.67 -6.10
N LYS A 32 -4.85 2.47 -5.36
CA LYS A 32 -5.53 1.18 -5.19
C LYS A 32 -6.88 1.22 -5.89
N THR A 33 -7.36 0.08 -6.36
CA THR A 33 -8.66 -0.02 -7.04
C THR A 33 -9.36 -1.35 -6.71
N PHE A 34 -10.68 -1.40 -6.91
CA PHE A 34 -11.53 -2.55 -6.59
C PHE A 34 -11.47 -2.96 -5.11
N ILE A 35 -11.29 -1.98 -4.21
CA ILE A 35 -11.20 -2.23 -2.78
C ILE A 35 -12.60 -2.26 -2.18
N THR A 36 -13.10 -3.46 -1.90
CA THR A 36 -14.38 -3.68 -1.25
C THR A 36 -14.43 -2.98 0.11
N GLY A 37 -15.46 -2.16 0.34
CA GLY A 37 -15.67 -1.47 1.61
C GLY A 37 -14.80 -0.22 1.82
N ALA A 38 -14.08 0.25 0.79
CA ALA A 38 -13.14 1.37 0.94
C ALA A 38 -13.81 2.70 1.34
N LYS A 39 -15.10 2.87 1.03
CA LYS A 39 -15.87 4.07 1.39
C LYS A 39 -16.48 3.95 2.79
N GLU A 40 -16.78 2.73 3.22
CA GLU A 40 -17.54 2.41 4.42
C GLU A 40 -16.63 2.20 5.64
N TYR A 41 -15.42 1.67 5.45
CA TYR A 41 -14.52 1.32 6.54
C TYR A 41 -13.44 2.40 6.77
N PRO A 42 -13.26 2.87 8.02
CA PRO A 42 -12.27 3.89 8.34
C PRO A 42 -10.83 3.36 8.37
N TYR A 43 -10.65 2.04 8.40
CA TYR A 43 -9.33 1.41 8.46
C TYR A 43 -9.13 0.40 7.34
N MET A 44 -7.93 0.40 6.77
CA MET A 44 -7.54 -0.53 5.72
C MET A 44 -6.11 -1.02 5.92
N LEU A 45 -5.90 -2.32 5.69
CA LEU A 45 -4.56 -2.87 5.43
C LEU A 45 -4.14 -2.51 4.00
N VAL A 46 -3.09 -1.72 3.82
CA VAL A 46 -2.57 -1.28 2.52
C VAL A 46 -1.24 -1.94 2.22
N LEU A 47 -1.15 -2.65 1.09
CA LEU A 47 0.11 -3.18 0.60
C LEU A 47 0.93 -2.06 -0.06
N ALA A 48 2.13 -1.81 0.45
CA ALA A 48 3.09 -0.89 -0.14
C ALA A 48 4.48 -1.52 -0.24
N ARG A 49 5.22 -1.11 -1.26
CA ARG A 49 6.57 -1.56 -1.61
C ARG A 49 7.62 -0.60 -1.04
N ASP A 50 8.69 -1.16 -0.51
CA ASP A 50 9.93 -0.43 -0.26
C ASP A 50 10.52 -0.03 -1.62
N PRO A 51 10.72 1.28 -1.90
CA PRO A 51 11.29 1.72 -3.18
C PRO A 51 12.73 1.25 -3.39
N GLN A 52 13.44 0.86 -2.33
CA GLN A 52 14.83 0.42 -2.37
C GLN A 52 15.04 -0.85 -1.51
N PRO A 53 14.39 -1.97 -1.85
CA PRO A 53 14.42 -3.17 -1.02
C PRO A 53 15.81 -3.82 -1.09
N LYS A 54 16.39 -4.16 0.07
CA LYS A 54 17.65 -4.93 0.12
C LYS A 54 17.50 -6.35 -0.44
N ASP A 55 16.33 -6.95 -0.21
CA ASP A 55 15.94 -8.25 -0.75
C ASP A 55 14.58 -8.08 -1.46
N PRO A 56 14.50 -8.29 -2.78
CA PRO A 56 13.25 -8.17 -3.54
C PRO A 56 12.10 -9.02 -2.97
N LYS A 57 12.39 -10.17 -2.34
CA LYS A 57 11.37 -11.05 -1.73
C LYS A 57 10.77 -10.45 -0.46
N LYS A 58 11.42 -9.43 0.12
CA LYS A 58 10.99 -8.72 1.33
C LYS A 58 10.61 -7.26 1.03
N ALA A 59 10.32 -6.95 -0.23
CA ALA A 59 10.02 -5.58 -0.65
C ALA A 59 8.67 -5.07 -0.15
N PHE A 60 7.75 -5.92 0.30
CA PHE A 60 6.40 -5.51 0.64
C PHE A 60 6.14 -5.43 2.14
N THR A 61 5.30 -4.48 2.53
CA THR A 61 4.79 -4.32 3.89
C THR A 61 3.30 -4.01 3.84
N LEU A 62 2.54 -4.60 4.76
CA LEU A 62 1.15 -4.23 4.99
C LEU A 62 1.08 -3.15 6.08
N TRP A 63 0.44 -2.04 5.77
CA TRP A 63 0.25 -0.92 6.67
C TRP A 63 -1.20 -0.84 7.14
N TRP A 64 -1.42 -0.69 8.44
CA TRP A 64 -2.74 -0.35 8.96
C TRP A 64 -2.96 1.16 8.84
N VAL A 65 -3.80 1.57 7.89
CA VAL A 65 -4.03 2.97 7.54
C VAL A 65 -5.44 3.40 7.93
N ASP A 66 -5.53 4.57 8.55
CA ASP A 66 -6.79 5.28 8.78
C ASP A 66 -7.12 6.14 7.55
N SER A 67 -8.19 5.81 6.83
CA SER A 67 -8.59 6.51 5.60
C SER A 67 -9.16 7.91 5.86
N SER A 68 -9.44 8.26 7.12
CA SER A 68 -9.85 9.60 7.52
C SER A 68 -8.68 10.57 7.75
N LYS A 69 -7.44 10.07 7.73
CA LYS A 69 -6.24 10.85 8.01
C LYS A 69 -5.46 11.18 6.72
N PRO A 70 -4.85 12.38 6.64
CA PRO A 70 -3.96 12.75 5.56
C PRO A 70 -2.61 12.01 5.62
#